data_AF-A0A317YNW1-F1
#
_entry.id   AF-A0A317YNW1-F1
#
_cell.length_a   1.000
_cell.length_b   1.000
_cell.length_c   1.000
_cell.angle_alpha   90.00
_cell.angle_beta   90.00
_cell.angle_gamma   90.00
#
_symmetry.space_group_name_H-M   'P 1'
#
loop_
_entity.id
_entity.type
_entity.pdbx_description
1 polymer ?
#
loop_
_entity_poly.entity_id
_entity_poly.type
_entity_poly.pdbx_seq_one_letter_code
_entity_poly.pdbx_strand_id
1 'polypeptide(L)'
;PEVPSEEDLSWGRKLIALYQKEMSYAGEIVPLSEMFFKEMPALGEEEQQVINGEQVPELMTHLFSKLEALEPFEAAEIKKTIKEVQKETGIK
;
A
#
# COMPACT_ATOMS: atom_id res chain seq x y z
N PRO A 1 -8.27 15.30 11.08
CA PRO A 1 -8.83 15.89 12.33
C PRO A 1 -9.01 17.40 12.14
N GLU A 2 -9.92 18.04 12.87
CA GLU A 2 -10.14 19.49 12.82
C GLU A 2 -8.92 20.29 13.31
N VAL A 3 -8.18 19.73 14.28
CA VAL A 3 -6.85 20.20 14.71
C VAL A 3 -5.88 19.02 14.63
N PRO A 4 -4.94 18.98 13.66
CA PRO A 4 -3.96 17.91 13.54
C PRO A 4 -2.85 18.05 14.60
N SER A 5 -2.41 16.91 15.13
CA SER A 5 -1.18 16.81 15.92
C SER A 5 0.08 16.95 15.05
N GLU A 6 1.26 17.10 15.65
CA GLU A 6 2.53 17.06 14.91
C GLU A 6 2.75 15.72 14.19
N GLU A 7 2.26 14.62 14.76
CA GLU A 7 2.31 13.30 14.14
C GLU A 7 1.41 13.24 12.89
N ASP A 8 0.18 13.77 12.99
CA ASP A 8 -0.74 13.89 11.85
C ASP A 8 -0.13 14.75 10.73
N LEU A 9 0.51 15.87 11.09
CA LEU A 9 1.17 16.76 10.13
C LEU A 9 2.40 16.08 9.49
N SER A 10 3.18 15.35 10.26
CA SER A 10 4.33 14.58 9.76
C SER A 10 3.89 13.49 8.78
N TRP A 11 2.85 12.74 9.12
CA TRP A 11 2.24 11.74 8.26
C TRP A 11 1.67 12.38 6.98
N GLY A 12 0.94 13.49 7.11
CA GLY A 12 0.39 14.23 5.97
C GLY A 12 1.47 14.75 5.02
N ARG A 13 2.61 15.23 5.54
CA ARG A 13 3.77 15.63 4.70
C ARG A 13 4.36 14.44 3.94
N LYS A 14 4.45 13.26 4.55
CA LYS A 14 4.93 12.03 3.87
C LYS A 14 3.97 11.63 2.74
N LEU A 15 2.67 11.70 2.98
CA LEU A 15 1.64 11.44 1.98
C LEU A 15 1.73 12.42 0.80
N ILE A 16 1.87 13.71 1.07
CA ILE A 16 2.06 14.73 0.01
C ILE A 16 3.34 14.45 -0.78
N ALA A 17 4.46 14.13 -0.10
CA ALA A 17 5.73 13.84 -0.74
C ALA A 17 5.67 12.60 -1.66
N LEU A 18 4.83 11.62 -1.34
CA LEU A 18 4.60 10.43 -2.18
C LEU A 18 4.01 10.81 -3.54
N TYR A 19 2.98 11.67 -3.55
CA TYR A 19 2.25 12.05 -4.76
C TYR A 19 2.74 13.36 -5.41
N GLN A 20 3.68 14.08 -4.80
CA GLN A 20 4.11 15.40 -5.26
C GLN A 20 4.52 15.43 -6.74
N LYS A 21 5.14 14.36 -7.24
CA LYS A 21 5.60 14.26 -8.63
C LYS A 21 4.46 14.02 -9.63
N GLU A 22 3.33 13.51 -9.16
CA GLU A 22 2.16 13.19 -9.95
C GLU A 22 1.15 14.35 -9.98
N MET A 23 1.34 15.35 -9.10
CA MET A 23 0.46 16.52 -8.99
C MET A 23 0.97 17.71 -9.80
N SER A 24 0.06 18.34 -10.53
CA SER A 24 0.19 19.65 -11.16
C SER A 24 -0.21 20.78 -10.21
N TYR A 25 -1.14 20.54 -9.28
CA TYR A 25 -1.58 21.51 -8.28
C TYR A 25 -2.03 20.83 -6.98
N ALA A 26 -2.00 21.57 -5.87
CA ALA A 26 -2.25 21.01 -4.54
C ALA A 26 -3.65 20.40 -4.34
N GLY A 27 -4.64 20.77 -5.15
CA GLY A 27 -5.99 20.22 -5.09
C GLY A 27 -6.11 18.76 -5.53
N GLU A 28 -5.12 18.24 -6.27
CA GLU A 28 -5.12 16.85 -6.75
C GLU A 28 -4.79 15.84 -5.64
N ILE A 29 -4.28 16.29 -4.49
CA ILE A 29 -3.96 15.38 -3.38
C ILE A 29 -5.20 14.65 -2.83
N VAL A 30 -6.37 15.29 -2.89
CA VAL A 30 -7.61 14.74 -2.33
C VAL A 30 -8.00 13.44 -3.05
N PRO A 31 -8.17 13.41 -4.38
CA PRO A 31 -8.43 12.15 -5.08
C PRO A 31 -7.25 11.17 -5.03
N LEU A 32 -6.00 11.64 -5.07
CA LEU A 32 -4.83 10.74 -5.07
C LEU A 32 -4.63 9.99 -3.74
N SER A 33 -5.01 10.61 -2.62
CA SER A 33 -4.83 10.01 -1.29
C SER A 33 -6.06 9.29 -0.76
N GLU A 34 -7.13 9.17 -1.55
CA GLU A 34 -8.42 8.62 -1.13
C GLU A 34 -8.29 7.23 -0.48
N MET A 35 -7.38 6.39 -0.99
CA MET A 35 -7.09 5.05 -0.46
C MET A 35 -6.56 5.03 0.99
N PHE A 36 -5.96 6.13 1.48
CA PHE A 36 -5.46 6.22 2.85
C PHE A 36 -6.53 6.64 3.87
N PHE A 37 -7.71 7.08 3.40
CA PHE A 37 -8.77 7.62 4.26
C PHE A 37 -10.11 6.88 4.15
N LYS A 38 -10.30 6.01 3.15
CA LYS A 38 -11.53 5.21 2.96
C LYS A 38 -11.29 3.73 3.24
N GLU A 39 -12.33 3.03 3.72
CA GLU A 39 -12.21 1.66 4.25
C GLU A 39 -11.93 0.56 3.21
N MET A 40 -12.35 0.69 1.96
CA MET A 40 -11.83 -0.09 0.81
C MET A 40 -12.46 0.50 -0.46
N PRO A 41 -11.70 0.79 -1.53
CA PRO A 41 -12.31 1.22 -2.78
C PRO A 41 -13.08 0.07 -3.44
N ALA A 42 -14.12 0.40 -4.21
CA ALA A 42 -14.72 -0.57 -5.11
C ALA A 42 -13.71 -0.94 -6.19
N LEU A 43 -13.41 -2.23 -6.32
CA LEU A 43 -12.50 -2.75 -7.33
C LEU A 43 -13.23 -2.84 -8.68
N GLY A 44 -12.62 -2.29 -9.73
CA GLY A 44 -13.11 -2.39 -11.09
C GLY A 44 -12.87 -3.79 -11.68
N GLU A 45 -13.23 -3.96 -12.96
CA GLU A 45 -13.11 -5.25 -13.64
C GLU A 45 -11.66 -5.72 -13.74
N GLU A 46 -10.72 -4.81 -14.00
CA GLU A 46 -9.29 -5.14 -14.14
C GLU A 46 -8.71 -5.59 -12.79
N GLU A 47 -9.00 -4.88 -11.70
CA GLU A 47 -8.53 -5.26 -10.37
C GLU A 47 -9.14 -6.59 -9.91
N GLN A 48 -10.41 -6.83 -10.25
CA GLN A 48 -11.07 -8.11 -9.98
C GLN A 48 -10.45 -9.26 -10.76
N GLN A 49 -10.06 -9.06 -12.03
CA GLN A 49 -9.35 -10.09 -12.79
C GLN A 49 -8.02 -10.45 -12.14
N VAL A 50 -7.28 -9.45 -11.64
CA VAL A 50 -6.05 -9.68 -10.91
C VAL A 50 -6.33 -10.47 -9.63
N ILE A 51 -7.26 -10.03 -8.78
CA ILE A 51 -7.54 -10.68 -7.49
C ILE A 51 -8.09 -12.11 -7.64
N ASN A 52 -8.83 -12.38 -8.72
CA ASN A 52 -9.35 -13.72 -9.00
C ASN A 52 -8.33 -14.65 -9.70
N GLY A 53 -7.09 -14.22 -9.90
CA GLY A 53 -6.03 -15.06 -10.44
C GLY A 53 -5.75 -16.27 -9.55
N GLU A 54 -5.54 -17.44 -10.15
CA GLU A 54 -5.38 -18.73 -9.44
C GLU A 54 -4.27 -18.71 -8.38
N GLN A 55 -3.22 -17.93 -8.62
CA GLN A 55 -2.04 -17.84 -7.75
C GLN A 55 -2.19 -16.79 -6.63
N VAL A 56 -3.20 -15.91 -6.71
CA VAL A 56 -3.36 -14.80 -5.77
C VAL A 56 -3.70 -15.26 -4.35
N PRO A 57 -4.61 -16.22 -4.11
CA PRO A 57 -4.89 -16.68 -2.75
C PRO A 57 -3.65 -17.20 -2.02
N GLU A 58 -2.81 -17.96 -2.71
CA GLU A 58 -1.53 -18.46 -2.17
C GLU A 58 -0.56 -17.30 -1.90
N LEU A 59 -0.34 -16.43 -2.89
CA LEU A 59 0.53 -15.26 -2.75
C LEU A 59 0.14 -14.38 -1.56
N MET A 60 -1.16 -14.08 -1.42
CA MET A 60 -1.69 -13.23 -0.36
C MET A 60 -1.53 -13.89 1.01
N THR A 61 -1.69 -15.21 1.09
CA THR A 61 -1.48 -15.96 2.35
C THR A 61 -0.02 -15.85 2.80
N HIS A 62 0.94 -16.10 1.91
CA HIS A 62 2.38 -16.01 2.22
C HIS A 62 2.80 -14.57 2.57
N LEU A 63 2.34 -13.58 1.80
CA LEU A 63 2.66 -12.19 2.04
C LEU A 63 2.10 -11.70 3.37
N PHE A 64 0.83 -11.99 3.67
CA PHE A 64 0.18 -11.60 4.91
C PHE A 64 0.91 -12.18 6.13
N SER A 65 1.20 -13.48 6.13
CA SER A 65 1.90 -14.12 7.26
C SER A 65 3.30 -13.54 7.50
N LYS A 66 4.06 -13.21 6.45
CA LYS A 66 5.38 -12.59 6.64
C LYS A 66 5.30 -11.15 7.11
N LEU A 67 4.33 -10.38 6.63
CA LEU A 67 4.14 -8.99 7.06
C LEU A 67 3.66 -8.91 8.51
N GLU A 68 2.82 -9.84 8.96
CA GLU A 68 2.38 -9.94 10.35
C GLU A 68 3.54 -10.24 11.30
N ALA A 69 4.50 -11.05 10.87
CA ALA A 69 5.71 -11.38 11.64
C ALA A 69 6.86 -10.38 11.45
N LEU A 70 6.68 -9.31 10.66
CA LEU A 70 7.77 -8.41 10.28
C LEU A 70 8.06 -7.39 11.39
N GLU A 71 9.22 -7.54 12.03
CA GLU A 71 9.73 -6.58 13.00
C GLU A 71 11.23 -6.30 12.75
N PRO A 72 11.61 -5.06 12.40
CA PRO A 72 10.79 -3.84 12.32
C PRO A 72 10.00 -3.68 11.02
N PHE A 73 8.84 -3.01 11.09
CA PHE A 73 7.99 -2.69 9.93
C PHE A 73 8.54 -1.48 9.13
N GLU A 74 9.65 -1.68 8.43
CA GLU A 74 10.35 -0.65 7.67
C GLU A 74 10.45 -0.97 6.18
N ALA A 75 10.60 0.07 5.34
CA ALA A 75 10.59 -0.06 3.88
C ALA A 75 11.63 -1.07 3.34
N ALA A 76 12.83 -1.13 3.96
CA ALA A 76 13.86 -2.08 3.57
C ALA A 76 13.45 -3.54 3.84
N GLU A 77 12.88 -3.80 5.02
CA GLU A 77 12.42 -5.13 5.42
C GLU A 77 11.15 -5.54 4.66
N ILE A 78 10.21 -4.63 4.41
CA ILE A 78 9.03 -4.89 3.55
C ILE A 78 9.48 -5.32 2.15
N LYS A 79 10.44 -4.59 1.55
CA LYS A 79 10.98 -4.93 0.22
C LYS A 79 11.68 -6.29 0.21
N LYS A 80 12.38 -6.64 1.28
CA LYS A 80 13.02 -7.96 1.43
C LYS A 80 11.97 -9.07 1.55
N THR A 81 10.95 -8.88 2.37
CA THR A 81 9.81 -9.78 2.53
C THR A 81 9.13 -10.06 1.20
N ILE A 82 8.82 -9.04 0.40
CA ILE A 82 8.21 -9.22 -0.93
C ILE A 82 9.09 -10.12 -1.82
N LYS A 83 10.41 -9.91 -1.82
CA LYS A 83 11.35 -10.74 -2.60
C LYS A 83 11.43 -12.19 -2.09
N GLU A 84 11.33 -12.39 -0.78
CA GLU A 84 11.29 -13.72 -0.20
C GLU A 84 10.03 -14.48 -0.62
N VAL A 85 8.87 -13.81 -0.57
CA VAL A 85 7.61 -14.39 -1.06
C VAL A 85 7.74 -14.78 -2.53
N GLN A 86 8.24 -13.90 -3.39
CA GLN A 86 8.47 -14.20 -4.81
C GLN A 86 9.37 -15.43 -5.03
N LYS A 87 10.38 -15.60 -4.18
CA LYS A 87 11.32 -16.75 -4.26
C LYS A 87 10.67 -18.04 -3.78
N GLU A 88 9.87 -17.98 -2.72
CA GLU A 88 9.22 -19.14 -2.09
C GLU A 88 8.07 -19.67 -2.95
N THR A 89 7.23 -18.79 -3.49
CA THR A 89 6.06 -19.17 -4.30
C THR A 89 6.40 -19.38 -5.77
N GLY A 90 7.51 -18.79 -6.26
CA GLY A 90 7.86 -18.80 -7.69
C GLY A 90 6.94 -17.94 -8.57
N ILE A 91 6.01 -17.20 -7.95
CA ILE A 91 5.08 -16.27 -8.59
C ILE A 91 5.84 -14.98 -8.91
N LYS A 92 5.72 -14.50 -10.16
CA LYS A 92 6.40 -13.28 -10.65
C LYS A 92 5.52 -12.05 -10.55
#